data_AF-J9GHP6-F1
#
_entry.id   AF-J9GHP6-F1
#
_cell.length_a   1.000
_cell.length_b   1.000
_cell.length_c   1.000
_cell.angle_alpha   90.00
_cell.angle_beta   90.00
_cell.angle_gamma   90.00
#
_symmetry.space_group_name_H-M   'P 1'
#
loop_
_entity.id
_entity.type
_entity.pdbx_description
1 polymer ?
#
loop_
_entity_poly.entity_id
_entity_poly.type
_entity_poly.pdbx_seq_one_letter_code
_entity_poly.pdbx_strand_id
1 'polypeptide(L)'
;MKFKELYEKGLDRKVNPAVSASDLSDETVLTEIVEYVFTPEIIVNLYKILLNVKQNQGSHVGIWINGYYGSGKSHFLKYASYCLSGNKEHREMAFIRLQEATHSFLMNDTDLTVLEQAGVSESELASLKKWYIDSANVEMVLFNIGDVHDANADSKTTFTKIFWNQFNAGRGYNSFNLALAQHLEKALDDDGKFEEFKEYVRSKGYDWERTSQDSLQAALIWHSGLQRMSTLDLPRMSYAQGF
;
A
#
# COMPACT_ATOMS: atom_id res chain seq x y z
N MET A 1 16.25 37.63 -24.80
CA MET A 1 15.96 36.68 -23.72
C MET A 1 14.51 36.25 -23.83
N LYS A 2 14.25 34.99 -24.12
CA LYS A 2 12.88 34.44 -24.16
C LYS A 2 12.50 34.00 -22.76
N PHE A 3 11.25 34.18 -22.33
CA PHE A 3 10.79 33.76 -20.99
C PHE A 3 11.12 32.29 -20.68
N LYS A 4 11.12 31.41 -21.68
CA LYS A 4 11.49 29.99 -21.53
C LYS A 4 12.92 29.77 -20.99
N GLU A 5 13.83 30.72 -21.22
CA GLU A 5 15.23 30.67 -20.77
C GLU A 5 15.41 31.07 -19.29
N LEU A 6 14.36 31.61 -18.65
CA LEU A 6 14.38 31.99 -17.23
C LEU A 6 14.08 30.82 -16.28
N TYR A 7 13.52 29.73 -16.78
CA TYR A 7 13.06 28.61 -15.95
C TYR A 7 14.04 27.46 -16.05
N GLU A 8 14.42 26.90 -14.91
CA GLU A 8 15.28 25.71 -14.82
C GLU A 8 14.67 24.49 -15.53
N LYS A 9 13.34 24.38 -15.48
CA LYS A 9 12.58 23.29 -16.11
C LYS A 9 11.69 23.81 -17.24
N GLY A 10 11.52 23.00 -18.28
CA GLY A 10 10.75 23.35 -19.48
C GLY A 10 9.26 23.58 -19.20
N LEU A 11 8.66 24.61 -19.81
CA LEU A 11 7.29 25.06 -19.54
C LEU A 11 6.18 24.13 -20.06
N ASP A 12 6.51 23.21 -20.98
CA ASP A 12 5.56 22.33 -21.65
C ASP A 12 5.24 21.05 -20.84
N ARG A 13 5.79 20.95 -19.61
CA ARG A 13 5.62 19.79 -18.72
C ARG A 13 4.23 19.78 -18.08
N LYS A 14 3.58 18.61 -18.08
CA LYS A 14 2.32 18.41 -17.38
C LYS A 14 2.61 18.27 -15.89
N VAL A 15 2.02 19.12 -15.07
CA VAL A 15 2.07 19.02 -13.61
C VAL A 15 0.64 18.97 -13.10
N ASN A 16 0.31 17.95 -12.32
CA ASN A 16 -1.01 17.82 -11.74
C ASN A 16 -1.17 18.87 -10.62
N PRO A 17 -2.22 19.71 -10.67
CA PRO A 17 -2.44 20.74 -9.65
C PRO A 17 -2.82 20.14 -8.28
N ALA A 18 -3.37 18.92 -8.29
CA ALA A 18 -3.71 18.17 -7.10
C ALA A 18 -3.20 16.73 -7.23
N VAL A 19 -2.58 16.24 -6.17
CA VAL A 19 -2.10 14.87 -6.09
C VAL A 19 -3.27 13.95 -5.78
N SER A 20 -3.48 12.92 -6.62
CA SER A 20 -4.45 11.85 -6.36
C SER A 20 -3.73 10.58 -5.90
N ALA A 21 -4.30 9.89 -4.92
CA ALA A 21 -3.85 8.57 -4.46
C ALA A 21 -3.99 7.48 -5.55
N SER A 22 -4.99 7.61 -6.42
CA SER A 22 -5.33 6.60 -7.43
C SER A 22 -4.56 6.75 -8.75
N ASP A 23 -3.95 7.91 -9.00
CA ASP A 23 -3.14 8.12 -10.21
C ASP A 23 -1.70 7.67 -9.96
N LEU A 24 -1.42 6.44 -10.38
CA LEU A 24 -0.10 5.79 -10.29
C LEU A 24 0.46 5.46 -11.69
N SER A 25 0.04 6.22 -12.71
CA SER A 25 0.62 6.08 -14.06
C SER A 25 2.11 6.44 -14.04
N ASP A 26 2.93 5.72 -14.80
CA ASP A 26 4.40 5.88 -14.78
C ASP A 26 4.83 7.33 -15.05
N GLU A 27 4.14 8.02 -15.97
CA GLU A 27 4.37 9.44 -16.29
C GLU A 27 4.10 10.36 -15.08
N THR A 28 2.98 10.14 -14.37
CA THR A 28 2.63 10.89 -13.16
C THR A 28 3.63 10.60 -12.05
N VAL A 29 3.96 9.32 -11.81
CA VAL A 29 4.90 8.92 -10.75
C VAL A 29 6.27 9.55 -10.98
N LEU A 30 6.80 9.45 -12.20
CA LEU A 30 8.08 10.06 -12.57
C LEU A 30 8.07 11.57 -12.34
N THR A 31 7.02 12.25 -12.83
CA THR A 31 6.89 13.70 -12.69
C THR A 31 6.83 14.10 -11.22
N GLU A 32 6.01 13.43 -10.42
CA GLU A 32 5.85 13.73 -8.99
C GLU A 32 7.14 13.48 -8.20
N ILE A 33 7.89 12.41 -8.51
CA ILE A 33 9.19 12.15 -7.88
C ILE A 33 10.18 13.27 -8.23
N VAL A 34 10.37 13.57 -9.52
CA VAL A 34 11.36 14.54 -10.00
C VAL A 34 11.04 15.97 -9.54
N GLU A 35 9.76 16.33 -9.51
CA GLU A 35 9.29 17.67 -9.09
C GLU A 35 9.14 17.80 -7.57
N TYR A 36 9.31 16.72 -6.79
CA TYR A 36 9.18 16.80 -5.34
C TYR A 36 10.23 17.76 -4.76
N VAL A 37 9.79 18.70 -3.92
CA VAL A 37 10.65 19.66 -3.24
C VAL A 37 10.82 19.22 -1.79
N PHE A 38 12.06 18.96 -1.39
CA PHE A 38 12.39 18.52 -0.04
C PHE A 38 12.73 19.69 0.86
N THR A 39 12.39 19.53 2.13
CA THR A 39 13.00 20.27 3.24
C THR A 39 13.74 19.28 4.15
N PRO A 40 14.65 19.74 5.01
CA PRO A 40 15.30 18.87 5.99
C PRO A 40 14.30 18.08 6.85
N GLU A 41 13.19 18.69 7.26
CA GLU A 41 12.15 18.01 8.06
C GLU A 41 11.44 16.92 7.27
N ILE A 42 11.18 17.13 5.97
CA ILE A 42 10.58 16.11 5.12
C ILE A 42 11.53 14.91 5.01
N ILE A 43 12.82 15.16 4.79
CA ILE A 43 13.85 14.11 4.70
C ILE A 43 13.90 13.33 6.01
N VAL A 44 13.96 14.01 7.17
CA VAL A 44 13.97 13.36 8.49
C VAL A 44 12.73 12.50 8.70
N ASN A 45 11.54 12.99 8.34
CA ASN A 45 10.31 12.23 8.55
C ASN A 45 10.22 11.02 7.62
N LEU A 46 10.60 11.16 6.34
CA LEU A 46 10.70 10.01 5.42
C LEU A 46 11.72 8.98 5.93
N TYR A 47 12.89 9.44 6.34
CA TYR A 47 13.93 8.57 6.92
C TYR A 47 13.40 7.78 8.12
N LYS A 48 12.73 8.45 9.07
CA LYS A 48 12.12 7.79 10.24
C LYS A 48 11.09 6.75 9.84
N ILE A 49 10.20 7.06 8.90
CA ILE A 49 9.19 6.09 8.40
C ILE A 49 9.88 4.86 7.82
N LEU A 50 10.83 5.07 6.92
CA LEU A 50 11.54 3.99 6.23
C LEU A 50 12.38 3.14 7.18
N LEU A 51 13.05 3.78 8.14
CA LEU A 51 13.83 3.09 9.15
C LEU A 51 12.95 2.22 10.05
N ASN A 52 11.81 2.74 10.53
CA ASN A 52 10.91 1.97 11.39
C ASN A 52 10.30 0.77 10.66
N VAL A 53 9.94 0.93 9.39
CA VAL A 53 9.47 -0.18 8.54
C VAL A 53 10.57 -1.24 8.37
N LYS A 54 11.81 -0.84 8.07
CA LYS A 54 12.95 -1.76 7.96
C LYS A 54 13.24 -2.52 9.26
N GLN A 55 13.21 -1.81 10.39
CA GLN A 55 13.49 -2.41 11.69
C GLN A 55 12.33 -3.27 12.21
N ASN A 56 11.16 -3.22 11.55
CA ASN A 56 9.92 -3.85 12.00
C ASN A 56 9.61 -3.52 13.47
N GLN A 57 9.96 -2.31 13.90
CA GLN A 57 9.76 -1.85 15.26
C GLN A 57 8.37 -1.25 15.40
N GLY A 58 7.50 -1.98 16.07
CA GLY A 58 6.20 -1.49 16.50
C GLY A 58 5.05 -2.43 16.15
N SER A 59 4.34 -2.88 17.17
CA SER A 59 2.97 -3.34 17.02
C SER A 59 2.05 -2.12 17.11
N HIS A 60 1.01 -2.03 16.27
CA HIS A 60 -0.02 -0.98 16.36
C HIS A 60 0.50 0.45 16.11
N VAL A 61 1.35 0.64 15.09
CA VAL A 61 1.86 1.97 14.71
C VAL A 61 0.83 2.72 13.85
N GLY A 62 0.55 3.97 14.22
CA GLY A 62 -0.24 4.91 13.43
C GLY A 62 0.52 6.21 13.20
N ILE A 63 0.46 6.74 11.98
CA ILE A 63 1.07 8.03 11.61
C ILE A 63 -0.04 9.02 11.27
N TRP A 64 -0.01 10.18 11.91
CA TRP A 64 -0.93 11.27 11.64
C TRP A 64 -0.19 12.45 10.98
N ILE A 65 -0.56 12.78 9.75
CA ILE A 65 0.02 13.89 8.99
C ILE A 65 -0.96 15.07 9.04
N ASN A 66 -0.57 16.15 9.73
CA ASN A 66 -1.38 17.36 9.87
C ASN A 66 -0.71 18.58 9.20
N GLY A 67 -1.50 19.58 8.83
CA GLY A 67 -1.04 20.80 8.17
C GLY A 67 -2.13 21.50 7.35
N TYR A 68 -1.90 22.76 7.00
CA TYR A 68 -2.86 23.60 6.25
C TYR A 68 -3.13 23.09 4.82
N TYR A 69 -4.22 23.57 4.21
CA TYR A 69 -4.48 23.28 2.80
C TYR A 69 -3.31 23.76 1.92
N GLY A 70 -2.91 22.95 0.94
CA GLY A 70 -1.75 23.26 0.08
C GLY A 70 -0.37 23.00 0.70
N SER A 71 -0.27 22.55 1.96
CA SER A 71 1.03 22.30 2.62
C SER A 71 1.76 21.02 2.17
N GLY A 72 1.29 20.34 1.13
CA GLY A 72 1.94 19.14 0.60
C GLY A 72 1.69 17.81 1.33
N LYS A 73 0.74 17.74 2.29
CA LYS A 73 0.47 16.49 3.06
C LYS A 73 0.23 15.25 2.20
N SER A 74 -0.67 15.35 1.22
CA SER A 74 -0.97 14.21 0.32
C SER A 74 0.22 13.86 -0.56
N HIS A 75 0.99 14.86 -0.98
CA HIS A 75 2.21 14.64 -1.77
C HIS A 75 3.29 13.95 -0.93
N PHE A 76 3.46 14.33 0.34
CA PHE A 76 4.34 13.65 1.29
C PHE A 76 3.95 12.19 1.48
N LEU A 77 2.66 11.92 1.73
CA LEU A 77 2.17 10.54 1.84
C LEU A 77 2.44 9.73 0.57
N LYS A 78 2.20 10.34 -0.60
CA LYS A 78 2.44 9.68 -1.89
C LYS A 78 3.94 9.48 -2.17
N TYR A 79 4.80 10.40 -1.78
CA TYR A 79 6.25 10.20 -1.89
C TYR A 79 6.74 9.06 -0.99
N ALA A 80 6.26 8.98 0.26
CA ALA A 80 6.53 7.84 1.12
C ALA A 80 6.04 6.52 0.48
N SER A 81 4.89 6.58 -0.19
CA SER A 81 4.34 5.47 -0.97
C SER A 81 5.27 5.05 -2.11
N TYR A 82 5.91 5.97 -2.83
CA TYR A 82 6.90 5.64 -3.85
C TYR A 82 8.11 4.90 -3.28
N CYS A 83 8.64 5.33 -2.13
CA CYS A 83 9.72 4.62 -1.44
C CYS A 83 9.32 3.21 -0.98
N LEU A 84 8.02 2.95 -0.76
CA LEU A 84 7.46 1.66 -0.34
C LEU A 84 6.77 0.90 -1.49
N SER A 85 6.87 1.41 -2.72
CA SER A 85 6.14 0.86 -3.87
C SER A 85 6.53 -0.59 -4.09
N GLY A 86 5.60 -1.45 -4.54
CA GLY A 86 5.95 -2.78 -5.06
C GLY A 86 6.75 -2.72 -6.36
N ASN A 87 6.57 -1.66 -7.17
CA ASN A 87 7.33 -1.44 -8.41
C ASN A 87 8.77 -1.03 -8.07
N LYS A 88 9.73 -1.88 -8.46
CA LYS A 88 11.16 -1.71 -8.17
C LYS A 88 11.75 -0.44 -8.79
N GLU A 89 11.32 -0.08 -10.00
CA GLU A 89 11.81 1.11 -10.70
C GLU A 89 11.34 2.40 -10.02
N HIS A 90 10.04 2.48 -9.70
CA HIS A 90 9.48 3.63 -8.98
C HIS A 90 10.16 3.82 -7.62
N ARG A 91 10.37 2.70 -6.91
CA ARG A 91 11.05 2.67 -5.61
C ARG A 91 12.49 3.14 -5.72
N GLU A 92 13.23 2.64 -6.71
CA GLU A 92 14.61 3.04 -6.94
C GLU A 92 14.74 4.53 -7.27
N MET A 93 13.89 5.05 -8.16
CA MET A 93 13.86 6.48 -8.51
C MET A 93 13.58 7.36 -7.29
N ALA A 94 12.61 6.99 -6.45
CA ALA A 94 12.27 7.72 -5.24
C ALA A 94 13.45 7.79 -4.25
N PHE A 95 14.19 6.69 -4.10
CA PHE A 95 15.40 6.66 -3.26
C PHE A 95 16.53 7.51 -3.85
N ILE A 96 16.79 7.43 -5.17
CA ILE A 96 17.81 8.25 -5.84
C ILE A 96 17.52 9.72 -5.60
N ARG A 97 16.29 10.15 -5.87
CA ARG A 97 15.87 11.55 -5.71
C ARG A 97 15.96 12.04 -4.26
N LEU A 98 15.64 11.18 -3.28
CA LEU A 98 15.79 11.46 -1.84
C LEU A 98 17.27 11.60 -1.45
N GLN A 99 18.14 10.74 -1.98
CA GLN A 99 19.58 10.81 -1.76
C GLN A 99 20.18 12.09 -2.36
N GLU A 100 19.80 12.45 -3.60
CA GLU A 100 20.21 13.71 -4.25
C GLU A 100 19.80 14.93 -3.43
N ALA A 101 18.55 14.96 -2.94
CA ALA A 101 18.08 16.04 -2.08
C ALA A 101 18.92 16.13 -0.80
N THR A 102 19.17 14.99 -0.15
CA THR A 102 19.94 14.93 1.09
C THR A 102 21.39 15.37 0.87
N HIS A 103 22.03 14.91 -0.21
CA HIS A 103 23.37 15.32 -0.60
C HIS A 103 23.44 16.84 -0.81
N SER A 104 22.47 17.42 -1.53
CA SER A 104 22.42 18.86 -1.76
C SER A 104 22.36 19.66 -0.46
N PHE A 105 21.60 19.21 0.54
CA PHE A 105 21.56 19.85 1.85
C PHE A 105 22.90 19.71 2.59
N LEU A 106 23.47 18.51 2.63
CA LEU A 106 24.75 18.26 3.31
C LEU A 106 25.93 19.06 2.72
N MET A 107 25.90 19.39 1.42
CA MET A 107 26.98 20.13 0.77
C MET A 107 26.80 21.65 0.79
N ASN A 108 25.57 22.14 0.77
CA ASN A 108 25.28 23.56 0.51
C ASN A 108 24.66 24.31 1.70
N ASP A 109 24.14 23.60 2.71
CA ASP A 109 23.44 24.24 3.83
C ASP A 109 24.36 24.42 5.05
N THR A 110 24.22 25.57 5.71
CA THR A 110 25.06 25.90 6.88
C THR A 110 24.51 25.32 8.18
N ASP A 111 23.24 24.93 8.21
CA ASP A 111 22.58 24.35 9.38
C ASP A 111 22.08 22.92 9.08
N LEU A 112 22.90 21.94 9.47
CA LEU A 112 22.59 20.51 9.32
C LEU A 112 21.99 19.89 10.59
N THR A 113 21.73 20.71 11.61
CA THR A 113 21.39 20.26 12.97
C THR A 113 20.23 19.27 12.97
N VAL A 114 19.20 19.50 12.16
CA VAL A 114 18.00 18.66 12.09
C VAL A 114 18.31 17.27 11.49
N LEU A 115 19.14 17.21 10.45
CA LEU A 115 19.53 15.95 9.81
C LEU A 115 20.47 15.14 10.71
N GLU A 116 21.46 15.81 11.31
CA GLU A 116 22.43 15.20 12.22
C GLU A 116 21.77 14.63 13.47
N GLN A 117 20.88 15.40 14.11
CA GLN A 117 20.13 14.95 15.29
C GLN A 117 19.24 13.74 15.00
N ALA A 118 18.73 13.64 13.77
CA ALA A 118 17.94 12.51 13.33
C ALA A 118 18.79 11.31 12.88
N GLY A 119 20.12 11.46 12.83
CA GLY A 119 21.04 10.43 12.33
C GLY A 119 20.89 10.17 10.83
N VAL A 120 20.43 11.16 10.06
CA VAL A 120 20.33 11.06 8.60
C VAL A 120 21.70 11.28 7.99
N SER A 121 22.19 10.31 7.22
CA SER A 121 23.41 10.44 6.44
C SER A 121 23.25 9.74 5.08
N GLU A 122 24.18 10.03 4.16
CA GLU A 122 24.20 9.36 2.85
C GLU A 122 24.38 7.84 2.98
N SER A 123 25.21 7.40 3.93
CA SER A 123 25.44 5.98 4.17
C SER A 123 24.18 5.28 4.69
N GLU A 124 23.43 5.94 5.58
CA GLU A 124 22.17 5.39 6.09
C GLU A 124 21.11 5.31 5.00
N LEU A 125 20.95 6.36 4.18
CA LEU A 125 20.02 6.32 3.05
C LEU A 125 20.41 5.29 1.99
N ALA A 126 21.72 5.09 1.73
CA ALA A 126 22.19 4.04 0.84
C ALA A 126 21.92 2.64 1.40
N SER A 127 22.10 2.44 2.71
CA SER A 127 21.76 1.21 3.43
C SER A 127 20.27 0.90 3.39
N LEU A 128 19.41 1.93 3.53
CA LEU A 128 17.97 1.81 3.36
C LEU A 128 17.61 1.45 1.92
N LYS A 129 18.09 2.21 0.93
CA LYS A 129 17.86 1.93 -0.50
C LYS A 129 18.18 0.47 -0.80
N LYS A 130 19.39 0.01 -0.45
CA LYS A 130 19.81 -1.38 -0.71
C LYS A 130 18.84 -2.40 -0.12
N TRP A 131 18.47 -2.25 1.15
CA TRP A 131 17.52 -3.15 1.79
C TRP A 131 16.14 -3.15 1.10
N TYR A 132 15.62 -1.98 0.75
CA TYR A 132 14.33 -1.85 0.06
C TYR A 132 14.33 -2.39 -1.37
N ILE A 133 15.46 -2.35 -2.06
CA ILE A 133 15.59 -2.82 -3.45
C ILE A 133 15.85 -4.32 -3.51
N ASP A 134 16.63 -4.87 -2.58
CA ASP A 134 17.14 -6.23 -2.65
C ASP A 134 16.44 -7.23 -1.72
N SER A 135 15.81 -6.77 -0.63
CA SER A 135 15.36 -7.66 0.45
C SER A 135 13.95 -7.39 0.97
N ALA A 136 13.46 -6.15 0.88
CA ALA A 136 12.16 -5.80 1.42
C ALA A 136 11.03 -6.49 0.65
N ASN A 137 10.13 -7.13 1.39
CA ASN A 137 8.82 -7.53 0.89
C ASN A 137 7.77 -6.63 1.56
N VAL A 138 7.37 -5.58 0.85
CA VAL A 138 6.41 -4.58 1.33
C VAL A 138 5.33 -4.42 0.28
N GLU A 139 4.10 -4.65 0.71
CA GLU A 139 2.90 -4.32 -0.06
C GLU A 139 2.22 -3.09 0.54
N MET A 140 1.73 -2.23 -0.33
CA MET A 140 1.15 -0.96 0.04
C MET A 140 -0.29 -0.88 -0.46
N VAL A 141 -1.18 -0.47 0.44
CA VAL A 141 -2.58 -0.19 0.13
C VAL A 141 -2.82 1.30 0.36
N LEU A 142 -3.01 2.05 -0.73
CA LEU A 142 -3.24 3.49 -0.71
C LEU A 142 -4.62 3.80 -1.29
N PHE A 143 -5.45 4.52 -0.54
CA PHE A 143 -6.80 4.87 -0.97
C PHE A 143 -7.28 6.18 -0.33
N ASN A 144 -8.18 6.86 -1.03
CA ASN A 144 -8.93 7.98 -0.46
C ASN A 144 -10.20 7.43 0.21
N ILE A 145 -10.46 7.82 1.45
CA ILE A 145 -11.66 7.38 2.18
C ILE A 145 -12.95 7.84 1.47
N GLY A 146 -12.94 9.04 0.88
CA GLY A 146 -14.09 9.60 0.18
C GLY A 146 -14.52 8.83 -1.07
N ASP A 147 -13.59 8.13 -1.72
CA ASP A 147 -13.85 7.40 -2.96
C ASP A 147 -14.47 6.01 -2.71
N VAL A 148 -14.33 5.49 -1.48
CA VAL A 148 -14.73 4.12 -1.09
C VAL A 148 -16.05 4.13 -0.28
N HIS A 149 -16.62 5.30 0.01
CA HIS A 149 -17.76 5.45 0.91
C HIS A 149 -19.11 5.39 0.19
N ASP A 150 -19.95 4.42 0.57
CA ASP A 150 -21.38 4.41 0.28
C ASP A 150 -22.10 5.30 1.30
N ALA A 151 -22.86 6.31 0.84
CA ALA A 151 -23.43 7.41 1.63
C ALA A 151 -24.35 7.04 2.82
N ASN A 152 -24.59 5.74 3.09
CA ASN A 152 -25.61 5.24 4.01
C ASN A 152 -25.09 4.39 5.20
N ALA A 153 -23.78 4.36 5.48
CA ALA A 153 -23.22 3.56 6.57
C ALA A 153 -23.14 4.28 7.93
N ASP A 154 -23.53 3.58 9.01
CA ASP A 154 -23.44 4.03 10.40
C ASP A 154 -22.00 4.43 10.80
N SER A 155 -21.82 5.71 11.15
CA SER A 155 -20.54 6.45 11.12
C SER A 155 -19.44 5.86 11.99
N LYS A 156 -19.78 5.09 13.03
CA LYS A 156 -18.80 4.53 13.98
C LYS A 156 -18.04 3.30 13.44
N THR A 157 -18.62 2.52 12.53
CA THR A 157 -18.00 1.28 12.03
C THR A 157 -17.45 1.40 10.61
N THR A 158 -17.78 2.50 9.93
CA THR A 158 -17.45 2.75 8.52
C THR A 158 -15.95 2.72 8.26
N PHE A 159 -15.16 3.40 9.10
CA PHE A 159 -13.70 3.43 8.95
C PHE A 159 -13.11 2.01 9.02
N THR A 160 -13.41 1.27 10.08
CA THR A 160 -12.92 -0.11 10.26
C THR A 160 -13.32 -1.02 9.10
N LYS A 161 -14.57 -0.89 8.60
CA LYS A 161 -15.02 -1.65 7.43
C LYS A 161 -14.21 -1.31 6.18
N ILE A 162 -14.01 -0.03 5.88
CA ILE A 162 -13.20 0.39 4.72
C ILE A 162 -11.78 -0.17 4.82
N PHE A 163 -11.15 -0.10 5.99
CA PHE A 163 -9.82 -0.67 6.20
C PHE A 163 -9.78 -2.16 5.91
N TRP A 164 -10.73 -2.93 6.47
CA TRP A 164 -10.80 -4.36 6.23
C TRP A 164 -11.07 -4.69 4.77
N ASN A 165 -11.95 -3.95 4.12
CA ASN A 165 -12.28 -4.14 2.71
C ASN A 165 -11.04 -3.94 1.84
N GLN A 166 -10.30 -2.85 2.04
CA GLN A 166 -9.10 -2.54 1.27
C GLN A 166 -7.94 -3.48 1.59
N PHE A 167 -7.81 -3.89 2.86
CA PHE A 167 -6.82 -4.89 3.26
C PHE A 167 -7.09 -6.27 2.64
N ASN A 168 -8.35 -6.71 2.60
CA ASN A 168 -8.72 -7.97 1.96
C ASN A 168 -8.55 -7.88 0.44
N ALA A 169 -8.96 -6.78 -0.19
CA ALA A 169 -8.76 -6.55 -1.62
C ALA A 169 -7.28 -6.62 -1.99
N GLY A 170 -6.41 -5.99 -1.19
CA GLY A 170 -4.96 -6.01 -1.40
C GLY A 170 -4.36 -7.41 -1.34
N ARG A 171 -4.98 -8.35 -0.61
CA ARG A 171 -4.57 -9.76 -0.52
C ARG A 171 -5.21 -10.65 -1.59
N GLY A 172 -6.04 -10.10 -2.47
CA GLY A 172 -6.81 -10.88 -3.45
C GLY A 172 -8.00 -11.62 -2.87
N TYR A 173 -8.48 -11.22 -1.68
CA TYR A 173 -9.66 -11.77 -1.04
C TYR A 173 -10.89 -10.87 -1.25
N ASN A 174 -12.05 -11.41 -0.92
CA ASN A 174 -13.33 -10.74 -1.00
C ASN A 174 -13.35 -9.47 -0.15
N SER A 175 -13.46 -8.34 -0.83
CA SER A 175 -13.41 -7.01 -0.23
C SER A 175 -14.72 -6.58 0.41
N PHE A 176 -15.82 -7.32 0.22
CA PHE A 176 -17.15 -6.93 0.73
C PHE A 176 -17.63 -7.83 1.87
N ASN A 177 -17.33 -9.13 1.79
CA ASN A 177 -17.76 -10.12 2.77
C ASN A 177 -16.57 -10.58 3.63
N LEU A 178 -16.45 -9.93 4.80
CA LEU A 178 -15.38 -10.24 5.76
C LEU A 178 -15.38 -11.69 6.23
N ALA A 179 -16.56 -12.30 6.41
CA ALA A 179 -16.65 -13.68 6.87
C ALA A 179 -16.13 -14.65 5.80
N LEU A 180 -16.45 -14.40 4.53
CA LEU A 180 -15.95 -15.20 3.42
C LEU A 180 -14.43 -15.04 3.25
N ALA A 181 -13.92 -13.81 3.33
CA ALA A 181 -12.49 -13.54 3.28
C ALA A 181 -11.71 -14.20 4.43
N GLN A 182 -12.20 -14.10 5.67
CA GLN A 182 -11.48 -14.61 6.84
C GLN A 182 -11.60 -16.12 7.03
N HIS A 183 -12.80 -16.69 6.83
CA HIS A 183 -13.08 -18.08 7.20
C HIS A 183 -13.02 -19.07 6.05
N LEU A 184 -13.04 -18.59 4.79
CA LEU A 184 -12.97 -19.45 3.62
C LEU A 184 -11.72 -19.16 2.80
N GLU A 185 -11.58 -17.96 2.25
CA GLU A 185 -10.49 -17.64 1.32
C GLU A 185 -9.14 -17.70 2.01
N LYS A 186 -8.95 -16.95 3.10
CA LYS A 186 -7.72 -16.98 3.89
C LYS A 186 -7.41 -18.38 4.40
N ALA A 187 -8.41 -19.12 4.90
CA ALA A 187 -8.19 -20.46 5.44
C ALA A 187 -7.73 -21.45 4.35
N LEU A 188 -8.33 -21.40 3.16
CA LEU A 188 -7.91 -22.20 2.02
C LEU A 188 -6.53 -21.80 1.50
N ASP A 189 -6.20 -20.51 1.54
CA ASP A 189 -4.93 -19.98 1.06
C ASP A 189 -3.78 -20.31 2.03
N ASP A 190 -4.02 -20.21 3.35
CA ASP A 190 -3.10 -20.68 4.40
C ASP A 190 -2.78 -22.19 4.22
N ASP A 191 -3.76 -22.97 3.75
CA ASP A 191 -3.63 -24.42 3.45
C ASP A 191 -3.08 -24.71 2.03
N GLY A 192 -2.84 -23.68 1.21
CA GLY A 192 -2.35 -23.81 -0.17
C GLY A 192 -3.36 -24.40 -1.17
N LYS A 193 -4.66 -24.43 -0.83
CA LYS A 193 -5.73 -25.07 -1.61
C LYS A 193 -6.67 -24.08 -2.31
N PHE A 194 -6.43 -22.79 -2.15
CA PHE A 194 -7.37 -21.78 -2.66
C PHE A 194 -7.49 -21.80 -4.19
N GLU A 195 -6.38 -21.99 -4.91
CA GLU A 195 -6.42 -22.11 -6.38
C GLU A 195 -7.17 -23.37 -6.84
N GLU A 196 -6.92 -24.53 -6.21
CA GLU A 196 -7.65 -25.77 -6.51
C GLU A 196 -9.16 -25.61 -6.28
N PHE A 197 -9.54 -24.90 -5.22
CA PHE A 197 -10.93 -24.57 -4.95
C PHE A 197 -11.54 -23.69 -6.04
N LYS A 198 -10.84 -22.65 -6.49
CA LYS A 198 -11.31 -21.80 -7.60
C LYS A 198 -11.49 -22.59 -8.90
N GLU A 199 -10.56 -23.50 -9.21
CA GLU A 199 -10.69 -24.39 -10.37
C GLU A 199 -11.88 -25.35 -10.24
N TYR A 200 -12.09 -25.92 -9.06
CA TYR A 200 -13.24 -26.78 -8.77
C TYR A 200 -14.55 -26.02 -8.98
N VAL A 201 -14.68 -24.81 -8.44
CA VAL A 201 -15.87 -23.96 -8.60
C VAL A 201 -16.10 -23.63 -10.09
N ARG A 202 -15.03 -23.32 -10.84
CA ARG A 202 -15.08 -23.12 -12.29
C ARG A 202 -15.56 -24.37 -13.04
N SER A 203 -15.12 -25.56 -12.64
CA SER A 203 -15.58 -26.83 -13.22
C SER A 203 -17.08 -27.08 -13.01
N LYS A 204 -17.67 -26.47 -11.97
CA LYS A 204 -19.10 -26.52 -11.68
C LYS A 204 -19.92 -25.44 -12.39
N GLY A 205 -19.27 -24.62 -13.24
CA GLY A 205 -19.92 -23.57 -14.02
C GLY A 205 -20.06 -22.23 -13.29
N TYR A 206 -19.40 -22.06 -12.15
CA TYR A 206 -19.40 -20.81 -11.38
C TYR A 206 -18.08 -20.07 -11.56
N ASP A 207 -18.13 -18.75 -11.67
CA ASP A 207 -16.93 -17.93 -11.77
C ASP A 207 -16.71 -17.21 -10.43
N TRP A 208 -15.67 -17.64 -9.70
CA TRP A 208 -15.35 -17.11 -8.38
C TRP A 208 -15.06 -15.60 -8.41
N GLU A 209 -14.46 -15.11 -9.50
CA GLU A 209 -13.96 -13.74 -9.65
C GLU A 209 -15.05 -12.75 -10.09
N ARG A 210 -16.18 -13.24 -10.64
CA ARG A 210 -17.14 -12.39 -11.35
C ARG A 210 -18.19 -11.73 -10.47
N THR A 211 -18.55 -12.34 -9.33
CA THR A 211 -19.61 -11.78 -8.47
C THR A 211 -19.54 -12.27 -7.03
N SER A 212 -19.69 -11.35 -6.07
CA SER A 212 -19.86 -11.64 -4.61
C SER A 212 -21.09 -12.52 -4.32
N GLN A 213 -22.06 -12.56 -5.24
CA GLN A 213 -23.23 -13.44 -5.20
C GLN A 213 -22.93 -14.87 -5.68
N ASP A 214 -22.06 -15.04 -6.68
CA ASP A 214 -21.68 -16.37 -7.20
C ASP A 214 -20.73 -17.08 -6.24
N SER A 215 -19.85 -16.34 -5.58
CA SER A 215 -18.98 -16.87 -4.51
C SER A 215 -19.78 -17.33 -3.28
N LEU A 216 -20.88 -16.65 -2.93
CA LEU A 216 -21.80 -17.10 -1.88
C LEU A 216 -22.58 -18.36 -2.28
N GLN A 217 -23.08 -18.43 -3.53
CA GLN A 217 -23.74 -19.64 -4.03
C GLN A 217 -22.77 -20.83 -4.12
N ALA A 218 -21.55 -20.60 -4.59
CA ALA A 218 -20.49 -21.61 -4.63
C ALA A 218 -20.10 -22.11 -3.23
N ALA A 219 -19.99 -21.22 -2.23
CA ALA A 219 -19.73 -21.58 -0.84
C ALA A 219 -20.87 -22.42 -0.23
N LEU A 220 -22.13 -22.09 -0.52
CA LEU A 220 -23.30 -22.87 -0.10
C LEU A 220 -23.36 -24.25 -0.78
N ILE A 221 -22.95 -24.34 -2.05
CA ILE A 221 -22.85 -25.61 -2.79
C ILE A 221 -21.72 -26.47 -2.24
N TRP A 222 -20.59 -25.89 -1.86
CA TRP A 222 -19.50 -26.60 -1.18
C TRP A 222 -19.95 -27.13 0.18
N HIS A 223 -20.62 -26.31 0.99
CA HIS A 223 -21.11 -26.73 2.31
C HIS A 223 -22.15 -27.86 2.21
N SER A 224 -23.05 -27.79 1.22
CA SER A 224 -24.03 -28.86 0.95
C SER A 224 -23.42 -30.09 0.24
N GLY A 225 -22.30 -29.92 -0.47
CA GLY A 225 -21.48 -31.00 -1.02
C GLY A 225 -20.71 -31.77 0.05
N LEU A 226 -20.14 -31.07 1.03
CA LEU A 226 -19.49 -31.67 2.21
C LEU A 226 -20.49 -32.47 3.06
N GLN A 227 -21.74 -32.03 3.19
CA GLN A 227 -22.78 -32.84 3.84
C GLN A 227 -23.08 -34.14 3.07
N ARG A 228 -23.00 -34.13 1.73
CA ARG A 228 -23.16 -35.33 0.89
C ARG A 228 -21.93 -36.24 0.87
N MET A 229 -20.73 -35.71 1.12
CA MET A 229 -19.47 -36.47 1.24
C MET A 229 -19.24 -37.04 2.65
N SER A 230 -20.13 -36.80 3.61
CA SER A 230 -20.06 -37.40 4.96
C SER A 230 -20.25 -38.93 5.00
N THR A 231 -20.40 -39.59 3.85
CA THR A 231 -20.41 -41.05 3.69
C THR A 231 -19.09 -41.63 3.17
N LEU A 232 -18.08 -40.80 2.89
CA LEU A 232 -16.73 -41.26 2.53
C LEU A 232 -15.71 -40.62 3.47
N ASP A 233 -15.00 -41.48 4.21
CA ASP A 233 -14.01 -41.15 5.23
C ASP A 233 -13.05 -40.02 4.79
N LEU A 234 -13.25 -38.84 5.38
CA LEU A 234 -12.24 -37.78 5.43
C LEU A 234 -11.85 -37.55 6.89
N PRO A 235 -10.57 -37.27 7.18
CA PRO A 235 -10.09 -37.09 8.54
C PRO A 235 -10.80 -35.89 9.17
N ARG A 236 -11.38 -36.11 10.36
CA ARG A 236 -12.11 -35.10 11.13
C ARG A 236 -11.20 -33.90 11.40
N MET A 237 -11.48 -32.76 10.75
CA MET A 237 -11.00 -31.47 11.23
C MET A 237 -11.66 -31.20 12.59
N SER A 238 -10.84 -31.18 13.64
CA SER A 238 -11.26 -30.78 14.97
C SER A 238 -11.53 -29.28 14.94
N TYR A 239 -12.81 -28.91 14.94
CA TYR A 239 -13.21 -27.57 15.33
C TYR A 239 -12.86 -27.38 16.81
N ALA A 240 -11.74 -26.70 17.09
CA ALA A 240 -11.49 -26.18 18.41
C ALA A 240 -12.47 -25.01 18.64
N GLN A 241 -13.54 -25.28 19.38
CA GLN A 241 -14.32 -24.25 20.04
C GLN A 241 -13.41 -23.53 21.03
N GLY A 242 -13.25 -22.21 20.87
CA GLY A 242 -12.47 -21.41 21.81
C GLY A 242 -12.43 -19.92 21.43
N PHE A 243 -13.47 -19.21 21.88
CA PHE A 243 -13.61 -17.75 22.08
C PHE A 243 -13.50 -16.81 20.88
#